data_AF-A0A7S0LKN1-F1
#
_entry.id   AF-A0A7S0LKN1-F1
#
_cell.length_a   1.000
_cell.length_b   1.000
_cell.length_c   1.000
_cell.angle_alpha   90.00
_cell.angle_beta   90.00
_cell.angle_gamma   90.00
#
_symmetry.space_group_name_H-M   'P 1'
#
loop_
_entity.id
_entity.type
_entity.pdbx_description
1 polymer ?
#
loop_
_entity_poly.entity_id
_entity_poly.type
_entity_poly.pdbx_seq_one_letter_code
_entity_poly.pdbx_strand_id
1 'polypeptide(L)'
;PHGVRKIFLMVMTTTFVLLLQFAFQAHGLAAPSIPKSLCVCSSRSCKKLGSAETLWLLRALATTADECSFATGGGAGMKVSAATVQNAFAASRVHSCGCLGKCGHGPNVANEYTEKLFYGVYKPVTALALLQEDLGLHIPDAAAKACLKKIYAVRARRKGDFADAHALLTDALNVAGSLQGRAAWLLHDMLDMRADISDAMRDPASASADRERASQMLALQASFREMPELECS
;
A
#
# COMPACT_ATOMS: atom_id res chain seq x y z
N PRO A 1 -6.76 41.54 61.73
CA PRO A 1 -7.30 40.29 61.14
C PRO A 1 -7.78 40.37 59.65
N HIS A 2 -7.38 41.38 58.85
CA HIS A 2 -7.84 41.53 57.45
C HIS A 2 -6.77 41.27 56.35
N GLY A 3 -5.53 40.93 56.71
CA GLY A 3 -4.42 40.81 55.74
C GLY A 3 -4.23 39.41 55.11
N VAL A 4 -4.65 38.34 55.78
CA VAL A 4 -4.24 36.97 55.40
C VAL A 4 -5.14 36.36 54.32
N ARG A 5 -6.37 36.85 54.15
CA ARG A 5 -7.34 36.29 53.17
C ARG A 5 -7.04 36.65 51.71
N LYS A 6 -6.29 37.72 51.43
CA LYS A 6 -5.99 38.13 50.04
C LYS A 6 -4.89 37.30 49.38
N ILE A 7 -3.95 36.77 50.16
CA ILE A 7 -2.82 35.99 49.62
C ILE A 7 -3.28 34.59 49.19
N PHE A 8 -4.22 33.98 49.93
CA PHE A 8 -4.71 32.63 49.62
C PHE A 8 -5.53 32.57 48.30
N LEU A 9 -6.27 33.63 47.97
CA LEU A 9 -7.08 33.68 46.75
C LEU A 9 -6.23 33.87 45.48
N MET A 10 -5.07 34.52 45.60
CA MET A 10 -4.18 34.82 44.46
C MET A 10 -3.29 33.64 44.06
N VAL A 11 -3.00 32.72 45.01
CA VAL A 11 -2.25 31.49 44.73
C VAL A 11 -3.14 30.44 44.07
N MET A 12 -4.41 30.31 44.45
CA MET A 12 -5.29 29.31 43.83
C MET A 12 -5.62 29.60 42.35
N THR A 13 -5.77 30.87 41.96
CA THR A 13 -6.09 31.23 40.57
C THR A 13 -4.91 31.01 39.62
N THR A 14 -3.67 31.17 40.08
CA THR A 14 -2.48 30.96 39.24
C THR A 14 -2.18 29.47 39.00
N THR A 15 -2.34 28.61 40.00
CA THR A 15 -2.22 27.14 39.81
C THR A 15 -3.30 26.56 38.90
N PHE A 16 -4.53 27.08 38.96
CA PHE A 16 -5.63 26.56 38.14
C PHE A 16 -5.46 26.91 36.64
N VAL A 17 -4.92 28.09 36.33
CA VAL A 17 -4.62 28.50 34.95
C VAL A 17 -3.46 27.68 34.36
N LEU A 18 -2.42 27.39 35.16
CA LEU A 18 -1.31 26.53 34.73
C LEU A 18 -1.77 25.09 34.47
N LEU A 19 -2.61 24.51 35.33
CA LEU A 19 -3.14 23.16 35.12
C LEU A 19 -4.07 23.07 33.89
N LEU A 20 -4.84 24.11 33.59
CA LEU A 20 -5.64 24.19 32.36
C LEU A 20 -4.78 24.31 31.09
N GLN A 21 -3.62 24.99 31.15
CA GLN A 21 -2.67 25.04 30.03
C GLN A 21 -1.99 23.69 29.79
N PHE A 22 -1.65 22.94 30.83
CA PHE A 22 -1.09 21.58 30.69
C PHE A 22 -2.14 20.57 30.18
N ALA A 23 -3.39 20.68 30.59
CA ALA A 23 -4.47 19.84 30.08
C ALA A 23 -4.77 20.06 28.58
N PHE A 24 -4.61 21.30 28.09
CA PHE A 24 -4.76 21.63 26.67
C PHE A 24 -3.55 21.23 25.81
N GLN A 25 -2.34 21.18 26.36
CA GLN A 25 -1.15 20.70 25.62
C GLN A 25 -1.10 19.17 25.48
N ALA A 26 -1.77 18.42 26.36
CA ALA A 26 -1.80 16.95 26.29
C ALA A 26 -2.74 16.40 25.20
N HIS A 27 -3.62 17.24 24.65
CA HIS A 27 -4.52 16.88 23.55
C HIS A 27 -4.19 17.74 22.34
N GLY A 28 -2.95 17.63 21.87
CA GLY A 28 -2.62 17.95 20.49
C GLY A 28 -3.42 17.01 19.59
N LEU A 29 -4.69 17.33 19.35
CA LEU A 29 -5.47 16.81 18.24
C LEU A 29 -4.71 17.24 16.99
N ALA A 30 -3.76 16.40 16.58
CA ALA A 30 -3.01 16.57 15.36
C ALA A 30 -4.04 16.82 14.27
N ALA A 31 -3.98 18.01 13.65
CA ALA A 31 -4.80 18.31 12.49
C ALA A 31 -4.69 17.12 11.53
N PRO A 32 -5.80 16.65 10.94
CA PRO A 32 -5.78 15.47 10.08
C PRO A 32 -4.73 15.68 8.99
N SER A 33 -3.57 15.06 9.15
CA SER A 33 -2.47 15.22 8.22
C SER A 33 -2.91 14.60 6.92
N ILE A 34 -2.96 15.40 5.85
CA ILE A 34 -3.34 14.93 4.51
C ILE A 34 -2.53 13.65 4.23
N PRO A 35 -3.19 12.54 3.87
CA PRO A 35 -2.50 11.29 3.63
C PRO A 35 -1.48 11.49 2.53
N LYS A 36 -0.20 11.21 2.82
CA LYS A 36 0.87 11.27 1.82
C LYS A 36 0.53 10.36 0.63
N SER A 37 0.74 10.87 -0.57
CA SER A 37 0.41 10.23 -1.85
C SER A 37 1.53 10.41 -2.88
N LEU A 38 1.66 9.43 -3.77
CA LEU A 38 2.52 9.48 -4.95
C LEU A 38 1.67 9.58 -6.21
N CYS A 39 2.13 10.38 -7.16
CA CYS A 39 1.53 10.48 -8.48
C CYS A 39 2.51 10.04 -9.57
N VAL A 40 2.07 9.12 -10.43
CA VAL A 40 2.87 8.54 -11.52
C VAL A 40 2.48 9.21 -12.84
N CYS A 41 3.46 9.79 -13.52
CA CYS A 41 3.25 10.48 -14.79
C CYS A 41 2.72 9.53 -15.86
N SER A 42 1.54 9.82 -16.40
CA SER A 42 0.88 9.02 -17.45
C SER A 42 0.98 9.64 -18.85
N SER A 43 1.87 10.64 -19.03
CA SER A 43 2.12 11.26 -20.33
C SER A 43 2.60 10.24 -21.37
N ARG A 44 2.40 10.54 -22.66
CA ARG A 44 2.81 9.65 -23.77
C ARG A 44 4.28 9.26 -23.70
N SER A 45 5.15 10.18 -23.29
CA SER A 45 6.58 9.94 -23.14
C SER A 45 6.89 8.99 -21.97
N CYS A 46 6.24 9.18 -20.81
CA CYS A 46 6.43 8.27 -19.66
C CYS A 46 5.82 6.89 -19.91
N LYS A 47 4.71 6.78 -20.65
CA LYS A 47 4.13 5.50 -21.06
C LYS A 47 5.13 4.66 -21.87
N LYS A 48 5.88 5.27 -22.79
CA LYS A 48 6.95 4.58 -23.56
C LYS A 48 8.09 4.08 -22.67
N LEU A 49 8.28 4.68 -21.50
CA LEU A 49 9.30 4.31 -20.51
C LEU A 49 8.77 3.37 -19.42
N GLY A 50 7.55 2.84 -19.58
CA GLY A 50 6.98 1.86 -18.63
C GLY A 50 6.34 2.48 -17.39
N SER A 51 5.72 3.67 -17.51
CA SER A 51 5.00 4.26 -16.39
C SER A 51 3.75 3.47 -15.98
N ALA A 52 3.14 2.71 -16.89
CA ALA A 52 2.05 1.80 -16.57
C ALA A 52 2.53 0.66 -15.65
N GLU A 53 3.65 0.00 -16.00
CA GLU A 53 4.27 -1.02 -15.16
C GLU A 53 4.73 -0.45 -13.81
N THR A 54 5.22 0.79 -13.79
CA THR A 54 5.64 1.47 -12.55
C THR A 54 4.44 1.78 -11.64
N LEU A 55 3.33 2.27 -12.21
CA LEU A 55 2.09 2.50 -11.47
C LEU A 55 1.54 1.20 -10.89
N TRP A 56 1.51 0.13 -11.71
CA TRP A 56 1.11 -1.19 -11.24
C TRP A 56 2.02 -1.68 -10.10
N LEU A 57 3.35 -1.55 -10.24
CA LEU A 57 4.31 -1.99 -9.23
C LEU A 57 4.12 -1.27 -7.89
N LEU A 58 4.01 0.07 -7.91
CA LEU A 58 3.82 0.87 -6.71
C LEU A 58 2.49 0.52 -6.02
N ARG A 59 1.41 0.34 -6.79
CA ARG A 59 0.11 -0.10 -6.25
C ARG A 59 0.18 -1.50 -5.67
N ALA A 60 0.77 -2.45 -6.40
CA ALA A 60 0.94 -3.83 -5.97
C ALA A 60 1.68 -3.91 -4.63
N LEU A 61 2.76 -3.14 -4.45
CA LEU A 61 3.46 -3.06 -3.17
C LEU A 61 2.60 -2.43 -2.07
N ALA A 62 1.93 -1.32 -2.37
CA ALA A 62 1.06 -0.64 -1.42
C ALA A 62 -0.14 -1.50 -0.96
N THR A 63 -0.63 -2.44 -1.79
CA THR A 63 -1.68 -3.38 -1.37
C THR A 63 -1.25 -4.32 -0.24
N THR A 64 0.06 -4.50 -0.06
CA THR A 64 0.63 -5.40 0.96
C THR A 64 1.12 -4.66 2.20
N ALA A 65 0.87 -3.35 2.28
CA ALA A 65 1.29 -2.53 3.41
C ALA A 65 0.49 -2.88 4.67
N ASP A 66 1.12 -2.87 5.84
CA ASP A 66 0.45 -3.20 7.11
C ASP A 66 -0.67 -2.18 7.41
N GLU A 67 -0.49 -0.91 7.02
CA GLU A 67 -1.47 0.18 7.12
C GLU A 67 -2.79 -0.13 6.41
N CYS A 68 -2.74 -0.97 5.36
CA CYS A 68 -3.94 -1.40 4.66
C CYS A 68 -4.86 -2.24 5.57
N SER A 69 -4.28 -3.02 6.49
CA SER A 69 -5.04 -3.88 7.40
C SER A 69 -5.81 -3.06 8.45
N PHE A 70 -5.39 -1.81 8.70
CA PHE A 70 -6.03 -0.89 9.64
C PHE A 70 -7.08 0.01 8.98
N ALA A 71 -6.99 0.24 7.66
CA ALA A 71 -7.95 1.04 6.91
C ALA A 71 -9.34 0.38 6.77
N THR A 72 -9.48 -0.87 7.20
CA THR A 72 -10.69 -1.71 7.14
C THR A 72 -11.73 -1.45 8.21
N GLY A 73 -11.66 -0.34 8.95
CA GLY A 73 -12.65 0.08 9.95
C GLY A 73 -14.02 0.48 9.39
N GLY A 74 -14.54 -0.25 8.41
CA GLY A 74 -15.88 -0.06 7.86
C GLY A 74 -16.93 -0.35 8.92
N GLY A 75 -17.90 0.56 9.08
CA GLY A 75 -18.98 0.46 10.04
C GLY A 75 -19.73 -0.88 9.98
N ALA A 76 -20.26 -1.28 11.13
CA ALA A 76 -20.93 -2.56 11.34
C ALA A 76 -21.93 -2.89 10.21
N GLY A 77 -21.61 -3.90 9.38
CA GLY A 77 -22.54 -4.52 8.45
C GLY A 77 -22.10 -4.70 7.00
N MET A 78 -21.07 -3.99 6.51
CA MET A 78 -20.65 -4.13 5.11
C MET A 78 -19.51 -5.15 4.93
N LYS A 79 -19.82 -6.31 4.36
CA LYS A 79 -18.83 -7.33 3.97
C LYS A 79 -18.08 -6.88 2.71
N VAL A 80 -16.93 -6.24 2.88
CA VAL A 80 -16.01 -5.89 1.79
C VAL A 80 -14.86 -6.90 1.76
N SER A 81 -14.45 -7.33 0.57
CA SER A 81 -13.31 -8.25 0.45
C SER A 81 -11.98 -7.57 0.73
N ALA A 82 -11.04 -8.32 1.31
CA ALA A 82 -9.68 -7.86 1.62
C ALA A 82 -8.99 -7.28 0.37
N ALA A 83 -9.09 -7.96 -0.77
CA ALA A 83 -8.52 -7.48 -2.03
C ALA A 83 -9.11 -6.14 -2.49
N THR A 84 -10.41 -5.90 -2.26
CA THR A 84 -11.06 -4.62 -2.61
C THR A 84 -10.54 -3.48 -1.75
N VAL A 85 -10.44 -3.71 -0.43
CA VAL A 85 -9.90 -2.70 0.49
C VAL A 85 -8.43 -2.42 0.16
N GLN A 86 -7.64 -3.46 -0.08
CA GLN A 86 -6.25 -3.35 -0.49
C GLN A 86 -6.07 -2.50 -1.74
N ASN A 87 -6.88 -2.75 -2.76
CA ASN A 87 -6.84 -1.97 -3.98
C ASN A 87 -7.27 -0.51 -3.75
N ALA A 88 -8.31 -0.26 -2.95
CA ALA A 88 -8.77 1.08 -2.62
C ALA A 88 -7.71 1.87 -1.83
N PHE A 89 -7.09 1.23 -0.84
CA PHE A 89 -5.98 1.81 -0.07
C PHE A 89 -4.82 2.16 -1.00
N ALA A 90 -4.36 1.22 -1.81
CA ALA A 90 -3.27 1.45 -2.77
C ALA A 90 -3.60 2.58 -3.75
N ALA A 91 -4.85 2.67 -4.23
CA ALA A 91 -5.29 3.75 -5.11
C ALA A 91 -5.32 5.13 -4.42
N SER A 92 -5.59 5.17 -3.10
CA SER A 92 -5.51 6.41 -2.31
C SER A 92 -4.06 6.88 -2.10
N ARG A 93 -3.09 5.95 -2.08
CA ARG A 93 -1.67 6.25 -1.88
C ARG A 93 -0.91 6.47 -3.18
N VAL A 94 -1.31 5.83 -4.26
CA VAL A 94 -0.62 5.85 -5.54
C VAL A 94 -1.62 5.99 -6.68
N HIS A 95 -1.54 7.07 -7.43
CA HIS A 95 -2.42 7.30 -8.58
C HIS A 95 -1.68 7.84 -9.80
N SER A 96 -2.36 7.86 -10.94
CA SER A 96 -1.81 8.42 -12.18
C SER A 96 -2.13 9.90 -12.29
N CYS A 97 -1.17 10.70 -12.77
CA CYS A 97 -1.37 12.13 -13.03
C CYS A 97 -0.96 12.50 -14.46
N GLY A 98 -1.08 13.79 -14.78
CA GLY A 98 -0.66 14.38 -16.05
C GLY A 98 0.87 14.39 -16.23
N CYS A 99 1.35 15.30 -17.08
CA CYS A 99 2.78 15.46 -17.30
C CYS A 99 3.43 16.16 -16.10
N LEU A 100 4.42 15.51 -15.47
CA LEU A 100 5.24 16.09 -14.39
C LEU A 100 6.45 16.90 -14.90
N GLY A 101 6.51 17.19 -16.20
CA GLY A 101 7.68 17.79 -16.83
C GLY A 101 8.89 16.83 -16.89
N LYS A 102 10.06 17.36 -17.30
CA LYS A 102 11.33 16.63 -17.41
C LYS A 102 11.21 15.26 -18.10
N CYS A 103 10.42 15.20 -19.18
CA CYS A 103 10.28 14.03 -20.02
C CYS A 103 11.65 13.55 -20.53
N GLY A 104 11.82 12.24 -20.73
CA GLY A 104 13.09 11.63 -21.17
C GLY A 104 13.88 10.96 -20.06
N HIS A 105 13.64 11.31 -18.78
CA HIS A 105 14.24 10.67 -17.60
C HIS A 105 13.34 9.59 -16.97
N GLY A 106 12.17 9.37 -17.55
CA GLY A 106 11.06 8.64 -16.94
C GLY A 106 11.28 7.13 -16.75
N PRO A 107 10.32 6.45 -16.12
CA PRO A 107 9.02 6.96 -15.67
C PRO A 107 9.15 7.90 -14.45
N ASN A 108 8.49 9.06 -14.53
CA ASN A 108 8.54 10.10 -13.51
C ASN A 108 7.46 9.85 -12.45
N VAL A 109 7.85 9.91 -11.18
CA VAL A 109 6.95 9.78 -10.02
C VAL A 109 7.17 10.97 -9.11
N ALA A 110 6.12 11.65 -8.65
CA ALA A 110 6.25 12.73 -7.69
C ALA A 110 5.55 12.37 -6.38
N ASN A 111 6.11 12.85 -5.27
CA ASN A 111 5.43 12.89 -3.98
C ASN A 111 4.64 14.20 -3.92
N GLU A 112 3.33 14.12 -3.76
CA GLU A 112 2.45 15.31 -3.80
C GLU A 112 2.63 16.22 -2.58
N TYR A 113 3.09 15.66 -1.46
CA TYR A 113 3.28 16.42 -0.23
C TYR A 113 4.62 17.16 -0.23
N THR A 114 5.69 16.52 -0.72
CA THR A 114 7.04 17.11 -0.72
C THR A 114 7.43 17.78 -2.03
N GLU A 115 6.59 17.64 -3.07
CA GLU A 115 6.86 18.05 -4.46
C GLU A 115 8.16 17.46 -5.05
N LYS A 116 8.73 16.44 -4.40
CA LYS A 116 9.96 15.78 -4.83
C LYS A 116 9.66 14.86 -6.02
N LEU A 117 10.49 15.00 -7.06
CA LEU A 117 10.39 14.21 -8.29
C LEU A 117 11.44 13.09 -8.28
N PHE A 118 10.99 11.88 -8.58
CA PHE A 118 11.76 10.64 -8.61
C PHE A 118 11.81 10.07 -10.02
N TYR A 119 12.93 9.44 -10.34
CA TYR A 119 13.20 8.78 -11.62
C TYR A 119 13.60 7.33 -11.37
N GLY A 120 13.42 6.47 -12.38
CA GLY A 120 13.90 5.08 -12.30
C GLY A 120 13.16 4.20 -11.29
N VAL A 121 11.93 4.57 -10.91
CA VAL A 121 11.10 3.86 -9.90
C VAL A 121 10.54 2.52 -10.42
N TYR A 122 10.91 2.09 -11.63
CA TYR A 122 10.48 0.82 -12.22
C TYR A 122 11.12 -0.42 -11.57
N LYS A 123 12.15 -0.25 -10.72
CA LYS A 123 12.81 -1.33 -9.99
C LYS A 123 12.09 -1.60 -8.67
N PRO A 124 11.72 -2.86 -8.34
CA PRO A 124 11.01 -3.18 -7.10
C PRO A 124 11.68 -2.67 -5.82
N VAL A 125 13.02 -2.72 -5.74
CA VAL A 125 13.77 -2.23 -4.58
C VAL A 125 13.63 -0.71 -4.43
N THR A 126 13.72 0.03 -5.53
CA THR A 126 13.56 1.50 -5.53
C THR A 126 12.11 1.89 -5.24
N ALA A 127 11.14 1.17 -5.79
CA ALA A 127 9.73 1.39 -5.50
C ALA A 127 9.39 1.10 -4.01
N LEU A 128 9.97 0.05 -3.44
CA LEU A 128 9.82 -0.29 -2.03
C LEU A 128 10.38 0.81 -1.12
N ALA A 129 11.64 1.23 -1.37
CA ALA A 129 12.27 2.30 -0.60
C ALA A 129 11.46 3.60 -0.67
N LEU A 130 10.95 3.96 -1.86
CA LEU A 130 10.10 5.14 -2.02
C LEU A 130 8.82 5.05 -1.17
N LEU A 131 8.14 3.90 -1.16
CA LEU A 131 6.92 3.73 -0.36
C LEU A 131 7.22 3.74 1.15
N GLN A 132 8.34 3.16 1.58
CA GLN A 132 8.74 3.12 2.98
C GLN A 132 9.23 4.48 3.49
N GLU A 133 10.12 5.15 2.77
CA GLU A 133 10.76 6.40 3.23
C GLU A 133 9.87 7.62 3.03
N ASP A 134 9.25 7.77 1.84
CA ASP A 134 8.48 8.98 1.51
C ASP A 134 7.04 8.90 2.00
N LEU A 135 6.39 7.73 1.92
CA LEU A 135 5.01 7.54 2.40
C LEU A 135 4.92 6.99 3.82
N GLY A 136 5.99 6.39 4.36
CA GLY A 136 5.97 5.78 5.69
C GLY A 136 5.19 4.46 5.74
N LEU A 137 5.07 3.72 4.63
CA LEU A 137 4.33 2.46 4.57
C LEU A 137 5.20 1.27 4.98
N HIS A 138 4.72 0.42 5.87
CA HIS A 138 5.42 -0.82 6.23
C HIS A 138 5.07 -1.95 5.25
N ILE A 139 5.98 -2.22 4.31
CA ILE A 139 5.79 -3.22 3.26
C ILE A 139 6.82 -4.35 3.44
N PRO A 140 6.39 -5.62 3.45
CA PRO A 140 7.29 -6.75 3.63
C PRO A 140 8.16 -7.01 2.38
N ASP A 141 9.45 -7.31 2.58
CA ASP A 141 10.41 -7.59 1.49
C ASP A 141 9.97 -8.74 0.57
N ALA A 142 9.22 -9.70 1.10
CA ALA A 142 8.66 -10.80 0.31
C ALA A 142 7.74 -10.29 -0.81
N ALA A 143 7.01 -9.18 -0.61
CA ALA A 143 6.19 -8.57 -1.65
C ALA A 143 7.05 -8.04 -2.80
N ALA A 144 8.14 -7.34 -2.51
CA ALA A 144 9.06 -6.85 -3.53
C ALA A 144 9.73 -7.99 -4.31
N LYS A 145 10.12 -9.07 -3.63
CA LYS A 145 10.67 -10.27 -4.27
C LYS A 145 9.65 -10.95 -5.19
N ALA A 146 8.39 -11.08 -4.75
CA ALA A 146 7.32 -11.64 -5.56
C ALA A 146 7.00 -10.76 -6.79
N CYS A 147 6.90 -9.44 -6.61
CA CYS A 147 6.72 -8.49 -7.71
C CYS A 147 7.85 -8.56 -8.74
N LEU A 148 9.11 -8.71 -8.29
CA LEU A 148 10.25 -8.89 -9.19
C LEU A 148 10.09 -10.14 -10.06
N LYS A 149 9.74 -11.28 -9.45
CA LYS A 149 9.51 -12.54 -10.19
C LYS A 149 8.37 -12.41 -11.19
N LYS A 150 7.26 -11.75 -10.81
CA LYS A 150 6.16 -11.46 -11.74
C LYS A 150 6.60 -10.57 -12.91
N ILE A 151 7.41 -9.53 -12.67
CA ILE A 151 7.94 -8.69 -13.75
C ILE A 151 8.76 -9.53 -14.74
N TYR A 152 9.58 -10.46 -14.25
CA TYR A 152 10.30 -11.40 -15.12
C TYR A 152 9.35 -12.36 -15.85
N ALA A 153 8.30 -12.85 -15.19
CA ALA A 153 7.29 -13.70 -15.83
C ALA A 153 6.59 -12.98 -16.99
N VAL A 154 6.20 -11.71 -16.80
CA VAL A 154 5.62 -10.88 -17.88
C VAL A 154 6.59 -10.74 -19.05
N ARG A 155 7.90 -10.58 -18.78
CA ARG A 155 8.92 -10.51 -19.84
C ARG A 155 9.08 -11.84 -20.57
N ALA A 156 9.08 -12.98 -19.87
CA ALA A 156 9.12 -14.31 -20.47
C ALA A 156 7.86 -14.55 -21.34
N ARG A 157 6.66 -14.25 -20.82
CA ARG A 157 5.40 -14.31 -21.56
C ARG A 157 5.43 -13.47 -22.84
N ARG A 158 5.96 -12.24 -22.79
CA ARG A 158 6.10 -11.37 -23.99
C ARG A 158 7.05 -11.95 -25.05
N LYS A 159 7.99 -12.80 -24.67
CA LYS A 159 8.87 -13.54 -25.59
C LYS A 159 8.23 -14.83 -26.13
N GLY A 160 7.04 -15.19 -25.66
CA GLY A 160 6.39 -16.47 -25.96
C GLY A 160 6.92 -17.65 -25.13
N ASP A 161 7.77 -17.39 -24.13
CA ASP A 161 8.28 -18.42 -23.24
C ASP A 161 7.31 -18.64 -22.06
N PHE A 162 6.27 -19.43 -22.34
CA PHE A 162 5.21 -19.72 -21.38
C PHE A 162 5.69 -20.62 -20.24
N ALA A 163 6.64 -21.52 -20.49
CA ALA A 163 7.17 -22.42 -19.47
C ALA A 163 7.94 -21.65 -18.41
N ASP A 164 8.86 -20.78 -18.81
CA ASP A 164 9.60 -19.92 -17.88
C ASP A 164 8.67 -18.95 -17.16
N ALA A 165 7.71 -18.36 -17.87
CA ALA A 165 6.73 -17.47 -17.26
C ALA A 165 5.88 -18.17 -16.18
N HIS A 166 5.43 -19.40 -16.45
CA HIS A 166 4.69 -20.21 -15.51
C HIS A 166 5.53 -20.58 -14.27
N ALA A 167 6.79 -20.97 -14.46
CA ALA A 167 7.72 -21.27 -13.38
C ALA A 167 7.98 -20.04 -12.50
N LEU A 168 8.23 -18.88 -13.11
CA LEU A 168 8.45 -17.61 -12.41
C LEU A 168 7.23 -17.15 -11.60
N LEU A 169 6.01 -17.33 -12.11
CA LEU A 169 4.80 -17.04 -11.35
C LEU A 169 4.57 -18.03 -10.21
N THR A 170 4.90 -19.30 -10.41
CA THR A 170 4.81 -20.31 -9.35
C THR A 170 5.74 -19.96 -8.20
N ASP A 171 6.98 -19.57 -8.50
CA ASP A 171 7.90 -19.06 -7.49
C ASP A 171 7.39 -17.77 -6.83
N ALA A 172 6.83 -16.85 -7.61
CA ALA A 172 6.28 -15.60 -7.07
C ALA A 172 5.15 -15.87 -6.07
N LEU A 173 4.25 -16.80 -6.40
CA LEU A 173 3.16 -17.25 -5.54
C LEU A 173 3.66 -17.94 -4.26
N ASN A 174 4.72 -18.74 -4.36
CA ASN A 174 5.34 -19.37 -3.19
C ASN A 174 5.93 -18.33 -2.23
N VAL A 175 6.61 -17.30 -2.77
CA VAL A 175 7.15 -16.20 -1.97
C VAL A 175 6.01 -15.37 -1.35
N ALA A 176 5.02 -14.99 -2.15
CA ALA A 176 3.88 -14.19 -1.71
C ALA A 176 2.94 -14.96 -0.75
N GLY A 177 2.94 -16.29 -0.79
CA GLY A 177 2.12 -17.14 0.09
C GLY A 177 2.41 -16.91 1.58
N SER A 178 3.64 -16.51 1.93
CA SER A 178 4.01 -16.11 3.29
C SER A 178 3.25 -14.86 3.80
N LEU A 179 2.67 -14.07 2.90
CA LEU A 179 1.93 -12.85 3.22
C LEU A 179 0.45 -13.11 3.51
N GLN A 180 -0.08 -14.29 3.17
CA GLN A 180 -1.47 -14.70 3.41
C GLN A 180 -2.49 -13.62 2.97
N GLY A 181 -3.52 -13.35 3.77
CA GLY A 181 -4.58 -12.39 3.47
C GLY A 181 -4.11 -10.94 3.25
N ARG A 182 -2.93 -10.54 3.75
CA ARG A 182 -2.33 -9.21 3.51
C ARG A 182 -2.00 -8.97 2.03
N ALA A 183 -1.81 -10.03 1.25
CA ALA A 183 -1.49 -9.93 -0.16
C ALA A 183 -2.61 -10.47 -1.06
N ALA A 184 -3.86 -10.48 -0.60
CA ALA A 184 -4.99 -11.05 -1.34
C ALA A 184 -5.10 -10.47 -2.76
N TRP A 185 -4.96 -9.16 -2.93
CA TRP A 185 -4.96 -8.53 -4.26
C TRP A 185 -3.79 -8.99 -5.14
N LEU A 186 -2.57 -9.00 -4.58
CA LEU A 186 -1.36 -9.39 -5.32
C LEU A 186 -1.39 -10.87 -5.73
N LEU A 187 -1.85 -11.74 -4.82
CA LEU A 187 -2.03 -13.17 -5.05
C LEU A 187 -3.09 -13.41 -6.12
N HIS A 188 -4.23 -12.72 -6.05
CA HIS A 188 -5.28 -12.78 -7.06
C HIS A 188 -4.72 -12.44 -8.46
N ASP A 189 -4.03 -11.31 -8.61
CA ASP A 189 -3.46 -10.88 -9.88
C ASP A 189 -2.44 -11.90 -10.43
N MET A 190 -1.55 -12.44 -9.58
CA MET A 190 -0.59 -13.47 -9.99
C MET A 190 -1.25 -14.78 -10.43
N LEU A 191 -2.31 -15.22 -9.74
CA LEU A 191 -3.05 -16.43 -10.08
C LEU A 191 -3.79 -16.27 -11.41
N ASP A 192 -4.44 -15.13 -11.62
CA ASP A 192 -5.15 -14.83 -12.88
C ASP A 192 -4.19 -14.84 -14.07
N MET A 193 -3.03 -14.20 -13.93
CA MET A 193 -1.98 -14.24 -14.95
C MET A 193 -1.41 -15.65 -15.20
N ARG A 194 -1.30 -16.48 -14.14
CA ARG A 194 -0.83 -17.86 -14.31
C ARG A 194 -1.87 -18.72 -15.01
N ALA A 195 -3.16 -18.51 -14.74
CA ALA A 195 -4.25 -19.17 -15.43
C ALA A 195 -4.24 -18.85 -16.94
N ASP A 196 -4.05 -17.58 -17.32
CA ASP A 196 -3.88 -17.17 -18.72
C ASP A 196 -2.74 -17.94 -19.43
N ILE A 197 -1.63 -18.14 -18.72
CA ILE A 197 -0.47 -18.85 -19.25
C ILE A 197 -0.75 -20.34 -19.38
N SER A 198 -1.41 -20.95 -18.39
CA SER A 198 -1.85 -22.34 -18.44
C SER A 198 -2.81 -22.60 -19.61
N ASP A 199 -3.75 -21.69 -19.88
CA ASP A 199 -4.60 -21.75 -21.07
C ASP A 199 -3.78 -21.68 -22.37
N ALA A 200 -2.80 -20.78 -22.44
CA ALA A 200 -1.90 -20.69 -23.60
C ALA A 200 -1.06 -21.97 -23.80
N MET A 201 -0.73 -22.67 -22.71
CA MET A 201 -0.05 -23.97 -22.71
C MET A 201 -0.99 -25.16 -22.96
N ARG A 202 -2.30 -24.92 -23.14
CA ARG A 202 -3.36 -25.94 -23.31
C ARG A 202 -3.52 -26.86 -22.10
N ASP A 203 -3.34 -26.32 -20.90
CA ASP A 203 -3.62 -26.98 -19.62
C ASP A 203 -4.84 -26.34 -18.92
N PRO A 204 -6.07 -26.70 -19.32
CA PRO A 204 -7.29 -26.10 -18.76
C PRO A 204 -7.54 -26.51 -17.31
N ALA A 205 -6.99 -27.63 -16.85
CA ALA A 205 -7.16 -28.08 -15.47
C ALA A 205 -6.41 -27.15 -14.51
N SER A 206 -5.14 -26.85 -14.81
CA SER A 206 -4.37 -25.89 -14.02
C SER A 206 -4.95 -24.48 -14.10
N ALA A 207 -5.41 -24.05 -15.29
CA ALA A 207 -6.05 -22.74 -15.45
C ALA A 207 -7.31 -22.60 -14.60
N SER A 208 -8.18 -23.63 -14.57
CA SER A 208 -9.38 -23.64 -13.74
C SER A 208 -9.05 -23.58 -12.25
N ALA A 209 -8.08 -24.39 -11.80
CA ALA A 209 -7.65 -24.40 -10.40
C ALA A 209 -7.10 -23.03 -9.95
N ASP A 210 -6.34 -22.35 -10.81
CA ASP A 210 -5.81 -21.01 -10.53
C ASP A 210 -6.90 -19.95 -10.47
N ARG A 211 -7.88 -19.99 -11.38
CA ARG A 211 -9.04 -19.08 -11.35
C ARG A 211 -9.91 -19.28 -10.12
N GLU A 212 -10.09 -20.52 -9.68
CA GLU A 212 -10.82 -20.82 -8.46
C GLU A 212 -10.10 -20.21 -7.25
N ARG A 213 -8.78 -20.43 -7.14
CA ARG A 213 -7.96 -19.83 -6.08
C ARG A 213 -7.96 -18.29 -6.15
N ALA A 214 -7.90 -17.71 -7.34
CA ALA A 214 -7.97 -16.27 -7.55
C ALA A 214 -9.32 -15.71 -7.06
N SER A 215 -10.40 -16.45 -7.30
CA SER A 215 -11.75 -16.13 -6.82
C SER A 215 -11.86 -16.24 -5.30
N GLN A 216 -11.22 -17.24 -4.70
CA GLN A 216 -11.13 -17.38 -3.24
C GLN A 216 -10.40 -16.17 -2.62
N MET A 217 -9.33 -15.66 -3.23
CA MET A 217 -8.63 -14.45 -2.75
C MET A 217 -9.53 -13.21 -2.79
N LEU A 218 -10.39 -13.07 -3.79
CA LEU A 218 -11.41 -12.01 -3.84
C LEU A 218 -12.55 -12.22 -2.85
N ALA A 219 -12.81 -13.46 -2.43
CA ALA A 219 -13.85 -13.77 -1.44
C ALA A 219 -13.35 -13.67 0.01
N LEU A 220 -12.03 -13.64 0.24
CA LEU A 220 -11.45 -13.41 1.56
C LEU A 220 -12.00 -12.11 2.13
N GLN A 221 -12.76 -12.24 3.19
CA GLN A 221 -13.22 -11.09 3.96
C GLN A 221 -12.02 -10.47 4.66
N ALA A 222 -12.03 -9.14 4.78
CA ALA A 222 -11.08 -8.49 5.65
C ALA A 222 -11.34 -8.95 7.09
N SER A 223 -10.54 -9.88 7.60
CA SER A 223 -10.62 -10.30 9.00
C SER A 223 -10.10 -9.14 9.85
N PHE A 224 -11.00 -8.51 10.59
CA PHE A 224 -10.63 -7.54 11.60
C PHE A 224 -9.88 -8.29 12.70
N ARG A 225 -8.57 -8.05 12.82
CA ARG A 225 -7.84 -8.49 14.00
C ARG A 225 -8.14 -7.44 15.06
N GLU A 226 -9.03 -7.73 16.00
CA GLU A 226 -9.17 -6.94 17.21
C GLU A 226 -7.77 -6.81 17.81
N MET A 227 -7.23 -5.60 17.83
CA MET A 227 -6.03 -5.35 18.59
C MET A 227 -6.38 -5.59 20.07
N PRO A 228 -5.59 -6.36 20.82
CA PRO A 228 -5.70 -6.30 22.27
C PRO A 228 -5.51 -4.84 22.65
N GLU A 229 -6.45 -4.29 23.43
CA GLU A 229 -6.34 -2.95 23.99
C GLU A 229 -4.94 -2.84 24.59
N LEU A 230 -4.10 -2.00 23.96
CA LEU A 230 -2.83 -1.61 24.56
C LEU A 230 -3.22 -0.82 25.80
N GLU A 231 -3.23 -1.49 26.95
CA GLU A 231 -3.24 -0.87 28.26
C GLU A 231 -2.00 0.01 28.33
N CYS A 232 -2.14 1.28 27.94
CA CYS A 232 -1.17 2.32 28.24
C CYS A 232 -1.11 2.46 29.77
N SER A 233 -0.13 1.77 30.38
CA SER A 233 0.30 1.97 31.76
C SER A 233 1.30 3.12 31.85
#